data_AF-N6TQT5-F1
#
_entry.id   AF-N6TQT5-F1
#
_cell.length_a   1.000
_cell.length_b   1.000
_cell.length_c   1.000
_cell.angle_alpha   90.00
_cell.angle_beta   90.00
_cell.angle_gamma   90.00
#
_symmetry.space_group_name_H-M   'P 1'
#
loop_
_entity.id
_entity.type
_entity.pdbx_description
1 polymer ?
#
loop_
_entity_poly.entity_id
_entity_poly.type
_entity_poly.pdbx_seq_one_letter_code
_entity_poly.pdbx_strand_id
1 'polypeptide(L)' 'MTKCSILLVAEFKLRQEAEGIDSLKPPAYIRINKSKPVGNVKCGELDLSNATACECNPQKPLPCGADSNCINRLCLY' A
#
# COMPACT_ATOMS: atom_id res chain seq x y z
N MET A 1 0.13 19.09 -29.60
CA MET A 1 -0.58 18.81 -28.32
C MET A 1 0.19 19.27 -27.06
N THR A 2 1.50 19.53 -27.14
CA THR A 2 2.38 19.85 -25.99
C THR A 2 2.34 21.28 -25.47
N LYS A 3 1.79 22.25 -26.22
CA LYS A 3 1.73 23.66 -25.78
C LYS A 3 0.72 23.89 -24.64
N CYS A 4 -0.38 23.13 -24.61
CA CYS A 4 -1.42 23.22 -23.60
C CYS A 4 -0.96 22.65 -22.24
N SER A 5 -0.22 21.54 -22.25
CA SER A 5 0.30 20.93 -21.02
C SER A 5 1.37 21.78 -20.34
N ILE A 6 2.24 22.46 -21.11
CA ILE A 6 3.29 23.34 -20.55
C ILE A 6 2.66 24.58 -19.87
N LEU A 7 1.64 25.18 -20.49
CA LEU A 7 0.90 26.31 -19.92
C LEU A 7 0.16 25.92 -18.63
N LEU A 8 -0.49 24.75 -18.59
CA LEU A 8 -1.18 24.26 -17.40
C LEU A 8 -0.22 24.01 -16.22
N VAL A 9 0.97 23.47 -16.49
CA VAL A 9 1.99 23.26 -15.45
C VAL A 9 2.51 24.58 -14.90
N ALA A 10 2.73 25.58 -15.77
CA ALA A 10 3.17 26.91 -15.36
C ALA A 10 2.11 27.61 -14.49
N GLU A 11 0.84 27.56 -14.89
CA GLU A 11 -0.26 28.13 -14.09
C GLU A 11 -0.49 27.39 -12.77
N PHE A 12 -0.30 26.06 -12.73
CA PHE A 12 -0.38 25.28 -11.50
C PHE A 12 0.75 25.60 -10.54
N LYS A 13 1.95 25.90 -11.06
CA LYS A 13 3.10 26.31 -10.26
C LYS A 13 2.95 27.73 -9.69
N LEU A 14 2.45 28.67 -10.51
CA LEU A 14 2.15 30.03 -10.05
C LEU A 14 1.06 30.06 -8.96
N ARG A 15 0.02 29.21 -9.09
CA ARG A 15 -1.00 29.04 -8.03
C ARG A 15 -0.41 28.46 -6.75
N GLN A 16 0.45 27.43 -6.85
CA GLN A 16 1.15 26.85 -5.70
C GLN A 16 2.06 27.87 -4.97
N GLU A 17 2.71 28.76 -5.70
CA GLU A 17 3.58 29.81 -5.14
C GLU A 17 2.75 30.91 -4.45
N ALA A 18 1.55 31.19 -4.96
CA ALA A 18 0.64 32.20 -4.40
C ALA A 18 -0.11 31.76 -3.13
N GLU A 19 -0.42 30.46 -2.98
CA GLU A 19 -1.23 29.96 -1.85
C GLU A 19 -0.43 29.63 -0.59
N GLY A 20 0.87 29.97 -0.52
CA GLY A 20 1.71 29.77 0.65
C GLY A 20 2.06 28.29 0.92
N ILE A 21 3.12 28.06 1.68
CA ILE A 21 3.72 26.71 1.86
C ILE A 21 2.75 25.71 2.53
N ASP A 22 1.75 26.21 3.25
CA ASP A 22 0.79 25.38 3.98
C ASP A 22 -0.32 24.77 3.12
N SER A 23 -0.64 25.35 1.96
CA SER A 23 -1.61 24.79 0.99
C SER A 23 -1.02 23.66 0.12
N LEU A 24 0.31 23.49 0.16
CA LEU A 24 1.02 22.40 -0.53
C LEU A 24 0.93 21.06 0.22
N LYS A 25 0.56 21.08 1.49
CA LYS A 25 0.48 19.88 2.32
C LYS A 25 -0.83 19.15 2.04
N PRO A 26 -0.83 17.82 1.89
CA PRO A 26 -2.07 17.05 1.83
C PRO A 26 -2.95 17.38 3.04
N PRO A 27 -4.29 17.34 2.88
CA PRO A 27 -5.20 17.51 4.00
C PRO A 27 -4.81 16.62 5.19
N ALA A 28 -4.99 17.13 6.40
CA ALA A 28 -4.63 16.39 7.61
C ALA A 28 -5.33 15.03 7.64
N TYR A 29 -4.54 13.95 7.77
CA TYR A 29 -5.02 12.59 7.86
C TYR A 29 -4.36 11.84 9.01
N ILE A 30 -5.07 10.83 9.54
CA ILE A 30 -4.52 9.94 10.57
C ILE A 30 -3.81 8.79 9.85
N ARG A 31 -2.50 8.68 10.06
CA ARG A 31 -1.73 7.52 9.58
C ARG A 31 -2.09 6.29 10.41
N ILE A 32 -2.77 5.32 9.77
CA ILE A 32 -3.14 4.04 10.37
C ILE A 32 -2.22 2.92 9.84
N ASN A 33 -1.81 2.00 10.71
CA ASN A 33 -0.95 0.86 10.33
C ASN A 33 -1.75 -0.37 9.88
N LYS A 34 -3.01 -0.45 10.30
CA LYS A 34 -3.94 -1.56 10.02
C LYS A 34 -5.29 -0.98 9.65
N SER A 35 -6.13 -1.78 9.01
CA SER A 35 -7.50 -1.42 8.72
C SER A 35 -8.27 -1.13 10.02
N LYS A 36 -9.09 -0.08 10.00
CA LYS A 36 -10.03 0.25 11.08
C LYS A 36 -11.44 -0.07 10.57
N PRO A 37 -12.09 -1.15 11.04
CA PRO A 37 -13.48 -1.42 10.69
C PRO A 37 -14.37 -0.29 11.23
N VAL A 38 -15.35 0.14 10.44
CA VAL A 38 -16.30 1.20 10.82
C VAL A 38 -17.71 0.66 10.66
N GLY A 39 -18.57 0.87 11.66
CA GLY A 39 -19.93 0.33 11.68
C GLY A 39 -19.97 -1.15 12.02
N ASN A 40 -20.89 -1.89 11.42
CA ASN A 40 -21.12 -3.32 11.72
C ASN A 40 -20.27 -4.26 10.83
N VAL A 41 -18.97 -4.00 10.75
CA VAL A 41 -18.03 -4.83 9.97
C VAL A 41 -17.38 -5.84 10.90
N LYS A 42 -17.55 -7.14 10.61
CA LYS A 42 -16.85 -8.22 11.30
C LYS A 42 -15.47 -8.41 10.68
N CYS A 43 -14.41 -8.34 11.47
CA CYS A 43 -13.09 -8.75 11.04
C CYS A 43 -13.08 -10.28 10.87
N GLY A 44 -12.59 -10.77 9.73
CA GLY A 44 -12.39 -12.20 9.52
C GLY A 44 -11.38 -12.73 10.53
N GLU A 45 -11.79 -13.71 11.32
CA GLU A 45 -10.89 -14.45 12.21
C GLU A 45 -10.23 -15.55 11.39
N LEU A 46 -8.89 -15.65 11.46
CA LEU A 46 -8.17 -16.73 10.79
C LEU A 46 -8.26 -17.96 11.67
N ASP A 47 -9.04 -18.94 11.21
CA ASP A 47 -9.00 -20.28 11.79
C ASP A 47 -7.74 -21.02 11.29
N LEU A 48 -6.85 -21.36 12.22
CA LEU A 48 -5.60 -22.07 11.95
C LEU A 48 -5.83 -23.43 11.30
N SER A 49 -7.01 -24.03 11.47
CA SER A 49 -7.35 -25.30 10.81
C SER A 49 -7.46 -25.16 9.29
N ASN A 50 -7.76 -23.96 8.79
CA ASN A 50 -7.89 -23.66 7.37
C ASN A 50 -6.57 -23.19 6.75
N ALA A 51 -5.51 -22.99 7.55
CA ALA A 51 -4.22 -22.54 7.06
C ALA A 51 -3.46 -23.69 6.40
N THR A 52 -3.08 -23.52 5.14
CA THR A 52 -2.28 -24.51 4.40
C THR A 52 -0.81 -24.42 4.77
N ALA A 53 -0.22 -25.56 5.16
CA ALA A 53 1.20 -25.65 5.43
C ALA A 53 2.03 -25.67 4.14
N CYS A 54 3.12 -24.92 4.11
CA CYS A 54 4.07 -24.95 3.00
C CYS A 54 5.16 -26.02 3.21
N GLU A 55 5.79 -26.46 2.13
CA GLU A 55 6.82 -27.52 2.14
C GLU A 55 8.27 -26.97 2.19
N CYS A 56 8.45 -25.70 2.61
CA CYS A 56 9.78 -25.09 2.61
C CYS A 56 10.67 -25.68 3.71
N ASN A 57 11.94 -25.97 3.38
CA ASN A 57 12.93 -26.42 4.36
C ASN A 57 13.39 -25.22 5.24
N PRO A 58 13.22 -25.29 6.58
CA PRO A 58 13.58 -24.20 7.49
C PRO A 58 15.09 -23.94 7.60
N GLN A 59 15.93 -24.88 7.19
CA GLN A 59 17.39 -24.75 7.27
C GLN A 59 17.98 -23.95 6.10
N LYS A 60 17.21 -23.71 5.04
CA LYS A 60 17.68 -22.91 3.90
C LYS A 60 17.78 -21.43 4.29
N PRO A 61 18.71 -20.67 3.68
CA PRO A 61 18.71 -19.23 3.83
C PRO A 61 17.40 -18.65 3.26
N LEU A 62 16.71 -17.82 4.05
CA LEU A 62 15.45 -17.17 3.69
C LEU A 62 14.32 -18.15 3.29
N PRO A 63 13.85 -19.03 4.21
CA PRO A 63 12.71 -19.89 3.92
C PRO A 63 11.47 -19.02 3.63
N CYS A 64 10.69 -19.38 2.59
CA CYS A 64 9.53 -18.60 2.12
C CYS A 64 9.84 -17.17 1.63
N GLY A 65 11.12 -16.87 1.34
CA GLY A 65 11.57 -15.58 0.81
C GLY A 65 11.05 -15.23 -0.58
N ALA A 66 11.40 -14.03 -1.07
CA ALA A 66 10.99 -13.48 -2.37
C ALA A 66 11.23 -14.44 -3.53
N ASP A 67 12.43 -14.99 -3.56
CA ASP A 67 12.91 -15.84 -4.65
C ASP A 67 12.63 -17.34 -4.42
N SER A 68 11.87 -17.66 -3.37
CA SER A 68 11.53 -19.05 -3.05
C SER A 68 10.29 -19.51 -3.83
N ASN A 69 10.32 -20.76 -4.30
CA ASN A 69 9.16 -21.44 -4.89
C ASN A 69 8.19 -21.93 -3.80
N CYS A 70 7.90 -21.09 -2.79
CA CYS A 70 6.98 -21.44 -1.72
C CYS A 70 5.53 -21.43 -2.22
N ILE A 71 4.79 -22.51 -1.95
CA ILE A 71 3.38 -22.63 -2.37
C ILE A 71 2.50 -21.51 -1.80
N ASN A 72 2.66 -21.15 -0.53
CA ASN A 72 1.86 -20.08 0.09
C ASN A 72 2.13 -18.73 -0.59
N ARG A 73 3.38 -18.44 -0.95
CA ARG A 73 3.74 -17.24 -1.71
C ARG A 73 3.14 -17.22 -3.12
N LEU A 74 3.23 -18.34 -3.84
CA LEU A 74 2.70 -18.46 -5.21
C LEU A 74 1.17 -18.41 -5.24
N CYS A 75 0.50 -18.88 -4.19
CA CYS A 75 -0.95 -18.93 -4.08
C CYS A 75 -1.56 -17.77 -3.25
N LEU A 76 -0.76 -16.81 -2.80
CA LEU A 76 -1.18 -15.63 -2.02
C LEU A 76 -1.84 -15.97 -0.68
N TYR A 77 -1.27 -16.93 0.05
CA TYR A 77 -1.64 -17.35 1.40
C TYR A 77 -0.61 -16.93 2.46
#